data_AF-A0A327NT43-F1
#
_entry.id   AF-A0A327NT43-F1
#
_cell.length_a   1.000
_cell.length_b   1.000
_cell.length_c   1.000
_cell.angle_alpha   90.00
_cell.angle_beta   90.00
_cell.angle_gamma   90.00
#
_symmetry.space_group_name_H-M   'P 1'
#
loop_
_entity.id
_entity.type
_entity.pdbx_description
1 polymer ?
#
loop_
_entity_poly.entity_id
_entity_poly.type
_entity_poly.pdbx_seq_one_letter_code
_entity_poly.pdbx_strand_id
1 'polypeptide(L)'
;MTYSKNIYLLKEYIKTLIATNTIFPGILPRKWGNEFSRSELDAIYLGLKFVLLKAHPLQDIDMIDHFNQVEEANLATLHWFLSDHWEQIVTLLTFYPDLDESYLSN
;
A
#
# COMPACT_ATOMS: atom_id res chain seq x y z
N MET A 1 -7.42 -14.10 3.13
CA MET A 1 -7.24 -13.08 2.07
C MET A 1 -5.90 -13.35 1.40
N THR A 2 -5.85 -13.39 0.08
CA THR A 2 -4.62 -13.61 -0.71
C THR A 2 -3.85 -12.31 -0.85
N TYR A 3 -2.52 -12.39 -0.88
CA TYR A 3 -1.59 -11.26 -0.93
C TYR A 3 -1.94 -10.22 -2.00
N SER A 4 -2.33 -10.67 -3.19
CA SER A 4 -2.73 -9.78 -4.28
C SER A 4 -3.93 -8.90 -3.97
N LYS A 5 -4.94 -9.38 -3.22
CA LYS A 5 -6.08 -8.53 -2.84
C LYS A 5 -5.64 -7.39 -1.93
N ASN A 6 -4.68 -7.64 -1.05
CA ASN A 6 -4.13 -6.63 -0.15
C ASN A 6 -3.30 -5.58 -0.93
N ILE A 7 -2.50 -6.03 -1.91
CA ILE A 7 -1.72 -5.15 -2.79
C ILE A 7 -2.64 -4.32 -3.70
N TYR A 8 -3.69 -4.92 -4.25
CA TYR A 8 -4.72 -4.21 -5.01
C TYR A 8 -5.34 -3.09 -4.15
N LEU A 9 -5.78 -3.40 -2.93
CA LEU A 9 -6.38 -2.42 -2.03
C LEU A 9 -5.40 -1.31 -1.64
N LEU A 10 -4.11 -1.63 -1.44
CA LEU A 10 -3.07 -0.62 -1.20
C LEU A 10 -2.92 0.33 -2.40
N LYS A 11 -2.84 -0.21 -3.63
CA LYS A 11 -2.76 0.59 -4.86
C LYS A 11 -4.01 1.44 -5.05
N GLU A 12 -5.20 0.87 -4.80
CA GLU A 12 -6.48 1.59 -4.87
C GLU A 12 -6.52 2.73 -3.84
N TYR A 13 -6.07 2.48 -2.60
CA TYR A 13 -6.02 3.48 -1.54
C TYR A 13 -5.10 4.65 -1.91
N ILE A 14 -3.86 4.36 -2.33
CA ILE A 14 -2.90 5.39 -2.76
C ILE A 14 -3.50 6.20 -3.91
N LYS A 15 -4.06 5.55 -4.93
CA LYS A 15 -4.68 6.24 -6.08
C LYS A 15 -5.92 7.06 -5.70
N THR A 16 -6.68 6.62 -4.70
CA THR A 16 -7.91 7.30 -4.28
C THR A 16 -7.62 8.52 -3.42
N LEU A 17 -6.74 8.38 -2.43
CA LEU A 17 -6.63 9.33 -1.32
C LEU A 17 -5.29 10.06 -1.23
N ILE A 18 -4.24 9.57 -1.89
CA ILE A 18 -2.87 10.09 -1.74
C ILE A 18 -2.36 10.73 -3.02
N ALA A 19 -2.26 9.91 -4.08
CA ALA A 19 -1.61 10.28 -5.33
C ALA A 19 -2.47 9.85 -6.53
N THR A 20 -3.49 10.65 -6.84
CA THR A 20 -4.51 10.33 -7.86
C THR A 20 -3.92 10.16 -9.27
N ASN A 21 -2.81 10.83 -9.56
CA ASN A 21 -2.15 10.76 -10.86
C ASN A 21 -1.21 9.56 -11.02
N THR A 22 -1.00 8.77 -9.96
CA THR A 22 -0.12 7.60 -10.01
C THR A 22 -0.66 6.54 -10.97
N ILE A 23 0.25 6.01 -11.80
CA ILE A 23 -0.06 5.00 -12.80
C ILE A 23 0.11 3.62 -12.17
N PHE A 24 -1.02 3.02 -11.82
CA PHE A 24 -1.16 1.60 -11.55
C PHE A 24 -2.05 1.00 -12.63
N PRO A 25 -1.51 0.19 -13.58
CA PRO A 25 -2.30 -0.44 -14.62
C PRO A 25 -3.46 -1.26 -14.04
N GLY A 26 -4.66 -1.08 -14.58
CA GLY A 26 -5.85 -1.81 -14.12
C GLY A 26 -6.43 -1.36 -12.77
N ILE A 27 -5.80 -0.43 -12.06
CA ILE A 27 -6.31 0.11 -10.78
C ILE A 27 -7.01 1.44 -11.03
N LEU A 28 -8.29 1.49 -10.67
CA LEU A 28 -9.11 2.70 -10.72
C LEU A 28 -9.24 3.32 -9.33
N PRO A 29 -9.34 4.65 -9.21
CA PRO A 29 -9.65 5.27 -7.93
C PRO A 29 -11.06 4.88 -7.49
N ARG A 30 -11.26 4.74 -6.19
CA ARG A 30 -12.55 4.40 -5.60
C ARG A 30 -13.54 5.55 -5.81
N LYS A 31 -14.80 5.20 -6.04
CA LYS A 31 -15.88 6.18 -6.24
C LYS A 31 -16.24 6.86 -4.92
N TRP A 32 -16.56 8.16 -5.00
CA TRP A 32 -17.12 8.93 -3.89
C TRP A 32 -18.28 8.19 -3.19
N GLY A 33 -18.32 8.29 -1.86
CA GLY A 33 -19.33 7.62 -1.02
C GLY A 33 -19.06 6.14 -0.74
N ASN A 34 -17.95 5.57 -1.22
CA ASN A 34 -17.52 4.21 -0.86
C ASN A 34 -16.24 4.30 -0.03
N GLU A 35 -16.41 4.47 1.28
CA GLU A 35 -15.28 4.55 2.21
C GLU A 35 -14.59 3.18 2.36
N PHE A 36 -13.30 3.20 2.70
CA PHE A 36 -12.59 1.99 3.06
C PHE A 36 -13.08 1.51 4.42
N SER A 37 -13.62 0.30 4.45
CA SER A 37 -14.01 -0.36 5.69
C SER A 37 -12.79 -0.69 6.56
N ARG A 38 -13.01 -0.93 7.86
CA ARG A 38 -11.92 -1.30 8.79
C ARG A 38 -11.13 -2.51 8.32
N SER A 39 -11.80 -3.56 7.83
CA SER A 39 -11.16 -4.77 7.34
C SER A 39 -10.35 -4.55 6.06
N GLU A 40 -10.74 -3.59 5.21
CA GLU A 40 -9.91 -3.18 4.07
C GLU A 40 -8.70 -2.37 4.52
N LEU A 41 -8.83 -1.51 5.53
CA LEU A 41 -7.68 -0.81 6.11
C LEU A 41 -6.67 -1.79 6.73
N ASP A 42 -7.15 -2.84 7.40
CA ASP A 42 -6.29 -3.93 7.87
C ASP A 42 -5.60 -4.66 6.71
N ALA A 43 -6.33 -4.91 5.61
CA ALA A 43 -5.77 -5.53 4.41
C ALA A 43 -4.71 -4.62 3.74
N ILE A 44 -4.94 -3.31 3.68
CA ILE A 44 -3.99 -2.31 3.16
C ILE A 44 -2.72 -2.32 4.02
N TYR A 45 -2.86 -2.30 5.35
CA TYR A 45 -1.75 -2.38 6.28
C TYR A 45 -0.91 -3.65 6.04
N LEU A 46 -1.56 -4.80 5.92
CA LEU A 46 -0.87 -6.05 5.61
C LEU A 46 -0.17 -6.00 4.24
N GLY A 47 -0.83 -5.46 3.22
CA GLY A 47 -0.25 -5.25 1.90
C GLY A 47 1.03 -4.40 1.97
N LEU A 48 0.97 -3.30 2.70
CA LEU A 48 2.11 -2.41 2.91
C LEU A 48 3.26 -3.12 3.63
N LYS A 49 2.97 -3.88 4.69
CA LYS A 49 3.97 -4.69 5.40
C LYS A 49 4.71 -5.63 4.44
N PHE A 50 4.01 -6.25 3.48
CA PHE A 50 4.66 -7.11 2.47
C PHE A 50 5.51 -6.35 1.47
N VAL A 51 5.09 -5.15 1.05
CA VAL A 51 5.90 -4.29 0.18
C VAL A 51 7.20 -3.90 0.88
N LEU A 52 7.14 -3.53 2.15
CA LEU A 52 8.31 -3.11 2.93
C LEU A 52 9.29 -4.25 3.20
N LEU A 53 8.88 -5.52 3.16
CA LEU A 53 9.82 -6.66 3.18
C LEU A 53 10.74 -6.69 1.95
N LYS A 54 10.42 -5.94 0.89
CA LYS A 54 11.25 -5.81 -0.33
C LYS A 54 12.08 -4.52 -0.34
N ALA A 55 11.88 -3.64 0.64
CA ALA A 55 12.66 -2.43 0.77
C ALA A 55 14.12 -2.75 1.11
N HIS A 56 15.06 -1.91 0.64
CA HIS A 56 16.46 -2.09 0.93
C HIS A 56 16.78 -1.55 2.34
N PRO A 57 17.27 -2.39 3.27
CA PRO A 57 17.31 -2.04 4.70
C PRO A 57 18.21 -0.85 5.05
N LEU A 58 19.16 -0.48 4.19
CA LEU A 58 20.05 0.68 4.40
C LEU A 58 19.64 1.92 3.59
N GLN A 59 18.85 1.76 2.53
CA GLN A 59 18.46 2.88 1.65
C GLN A 59 17.07 3.40 2.03
N ASP A 60 16.21 2.50 2.50
CA ASP A 60 14.83 2.77 2.87
C ASP A 60 14.63 2.77 4.40
N ILE A 61 15.72 2.91 5.17
CA ILE A 61 15.70 2.79 6.64
C ILE A 61 14.71 3.77 7.28
N ASP A 62 14.65 5.01 6.79
CA ASP A 62 13.74 6.03 7.32
C ASP A 62 12.27 5.62 7.13
N MET A 63 11.93 5.06 5.97
CA MET A 63 10.58 4.55 5.69
C MET A 63 10.26 3.31 6.53
N ILE A 64 11.22 2.40 6.72
CA ILE A 64 11.05 1.20 7.53
C ILE A 64 10.84 1.59 9.01
N ASP A 65 11.67 2.48 9.55
CA ASP A 65 11.58 2.91 10.94
C ASP A 65 10.28 3.69 11.21
N HIS A 66 9.85 4.54 10.27
CA HIS A 66 8.56 5.21 10.37
C HIS A 66 7.40 4.20 10.35
N PHE A 67 7.46 3.17 9.50
CA PHE A 67 6.42 2.12 9.48
C PHE A 67 6.35 1.33 10.78
N ASN A 68 7.50 1.05 11.42
CA ASN A 68 7.52 0.36 12.71
C ASN A 68 6.81 1.18 13.81
N GLN A 69 6.89 2.51 13.76
CA GLN A 69 6.15 3.39 14.68
C GLN A 69 4.63 3.40 14.38
N VAL A 70 4.23 3.19 13.13
CA VAL A 70 2.82 3.05 12.72
C VAL A 70 2.20 1.76 13.28
N GLU A 71 2.95 0.65 13.30
CA GLU A 71 2.50 -0.64 13.87
C GLU A 71 2.09 -0.50 15.35
N GLU A 72 2.71 0.42 16.09
CA GLU A 72 2.43 0.69 17.50
C GLU A 72 1.26 1.67 17.73
N ALA A 73 0.89 2.48 16.72
CA ALA A 73 0.10 3.72 16.92
C ALA A 73 -1.33 3.75 16.34
N ASN A 74 -1.88 2.62 15.84
CA ASN A 74 -3.22 2.47 15.22
C ASN A 74 -3.31 2.91 13.73
N LEU A 75 -4.24 2.32 12.96
CA LEU A 75 -4.47 2.57 11.52
C LEU A 75 -4.73 4.04 11.14
N ALA A 76 -4.99 4.93 12.10
CA ALA A 76 -5.12 6.36 11.85
C ALA A 76 -3.80 6.99 11.34
N THR A 77 -2.65 6.41 11.69
CA THR A 77 -1.34 6.87 11.21
C THR A 77 -0.96 6.31 9.84
N LEU A 78 -1.66 5.26 9.37
CA LEU A 78 -1.42 4.65 8.05
C LEU A 78 -1.60 5.66 6.92
N HIS A 79 -2.59 6.54 7.01
CA HIS A 79 -2.83 7.56 5.98
C HIS A 79 -1.64 8.52 5.87
N TRP A 80 -1.13 9.01 7.00
CA TRP A 80 -0.01 9.94 7.05
C TRP A 80 1.28 9.30 6.57
N PHE A 81 1.55 8.07 7.02
CA PHE A 81 2.67 7.29 6.53
C PHE A 81 2.65 7.13 5.00
N LEU A 82 1.50 6.75 4.44
CA LEU A 82 1.35 6.63 3.00
C LEU A 82 1.51 7.98 2.30
N SER A 83 0.97 9.07 2.85
CA SER A 83 1.17 10.43 2.32
C SER A 83 2.64 10.83 2.26
N ASP A 84 3.45 10.44 3.25
CA ASP A 84 4.86 10.82 3.32
C ASP A 84 5.76 9.94 2.41
N HIS A 85 5.40 8.67 2.23
CA HIS A 85 6.27 7.67 1.57
C HIS A 85 5.71 7.07 0.27
N TRP A 86 4.60 7.59 -0.28
CA TRP A 86 3.95 6.97 -1.44
C TRP A 86 4.88 6.80 -2.65
N GLU A 87 5.80 7.73 -2.92
CA GLU A 87 6.72 7.63 -4.07
C GLU A 87 7.65 6.41 -3.97
N GLN A 88 8.21 6.17 -2.78
CA GLN A 88 9.06 5.01 -2.49
C GLN A 88 8.25 3.72 -2.59
N ILE A 89 7.03 3.72 -2.04
CA ILE A 89 6.12 2.57 -2.08
C ILE A 89 5.71 2.24 -3.52
N VAL A 90 5.36 3.25 -4.33
CA VAL A 90 5.05 3.09 -5.76
C VAL A 90 6.25 2.52 -6.51
N THR A 91 7.45 3.00 -6.19
CA THR A 91 8.70 2.53 -6.79
C THR A 91 8.91 1.04 -6.49
N LEU A 92 8.76 0.62 -5.22
CA LEU A 92 8.83 -0.79 -4.83
C LEU A 92 7.75 -1.64 -5.52
N LEU A 93 6.51 -1.15 -5.57
CA LEU A 93 5.41 -1.84 -6.26
C LEU A 93 5.63 -1.98 -7.77
N THR A 94 6.43 -1.08 -8.38
CA THR A 94 6.77 -1.12 -9.80
C THR A 94 7.93 -2.09 -10.07
N PHE A 95 8.91 -2.15 -9.17
CA PHE A 95 10.04 -3.09 -9.29
C PHE A 95 9.66 -4.54 -9.01
N TYR A 96 8.59 -4.77 -8.22
CA TYR A 96 8.12 -6.10 -7.85
C TYR A 96 6.65 -6.33 -8.26
N PRO A 97 6.35 -6.38 -9.58
CA PRO A 97 4.98 -6.53 -10.07
C PRO A 97 4.33 -7.86 -9.64
N ASP A 98 5.12 -8.91 -9.46
CA ASP A 98 4.69 -10.25 -9.02
C ASP A 98 3.99 -10.25 -7.65
N LEU A 99 4.14 -9.18 -6.84
CA LEU A 99 3.39 -9.00 -5.60
C LEU A 99 1.87 -8.93 -5.84
N ASP A 100 1.46 -8.59 -7.07
CA ASP A 100 0.07 -8.46 -7.50
C ASP A 100 -0.47 -9.71 -8.22
N GLU A 101 0.37 -10.57 -8.79
CA GLU A 101 -0.05 -11.56 -9.80
C GLU A 101 -0.82 -12.80 -9.31
N SER A 102 -0.98 -13.00 -8.00
CA SER A 102 -1.71 -14.16 -7.45
C SER A 102 -3.26 -14.08 -7.47
N TYR A 103 -3.90 -13.03 -8.02
CA TYR A 103 -5.38 -12.93 -8.06
C TYR A 103 -6.05 -13.06 -9.42
N LEU A 104 -5.32 -12.92 -10.54
CA LEU A 104 -5.91 -13.04 -11.89
C LEU A 104 -5.76 -14.45 -12.50
N SER A 105 -5.16 -15.37 -11.75
CA SER A 105 -4.77 -16.71 -12.24
C SER A 105 -5.57 -17.87 -11.65
N ASN A 106 -6.75 -17.63 -11.06
CA ASN A 106 -7.71 -18.69 -10.71
C ASN A 106 -9.17 -18.22 -10.85
#